data_AF-A0A1Q3A3Z4-F1
#
_entry.id   AF-A0A1Q3A3Z4-F1
#
_cell.length_a   1.000
_cell.length_b   1.000
_cell.length_c   1.000
_cell.angle_alpha   90.00
_cell.angle_beta   90.00
_cell.angle_gamma   90.00
#
_symmetry.space_group_name_H-M   'P 1'
#
loop_
_entity.id
_entity.type
_entity.pdbx_description
1 polymer ?
#
loop_
_entity_poly.entity_id
_entity_poly.type
_entity_poly.pdbx_seq_one_letter_code
_entity_poly.pdbx_strand_id
1 'polypeptide(L)'
;MNVVPPSNFQSQVSTDKGLSSNAIKSLPDTLRQQNGGSVPQSSQLSNRHPLEARLQNWEETQRKRQLEQYRQIFGIAEPMKRVMDLKLVEQTDFNPLNQSNLHRDILLNKDSSIDWEDVYGEPLVSQSGNLLGDDVHAKIESHTGI
;
A
#
# COMPACT_ATOMS: atom_id res chain seq x y z
N MET A 1 19.51 -24.37 -24.30
CA MET A 1 19.51 -24.21 -22.82
C MET A 1 19.79 -22.75 -22.53
N ASN A 2 18.81 -21.99 -22.04
CA ASN A 2 18.95 -20.55 -21.85
C ASN A 2 19.29 -20.27 -20.37
N VAL A 3 20.50 -19.79 -20.09
CA VAL A 3 21.01 -19.50 -18.74
C VAL A 3 20.80 -18.01 -18.46
N VAL A 4 19.55 -17.58 -18.33
CA VAL A 4 19.24 -16.19 -17.98
C VAL A 4 19.10 -16.11 -16.45
N PRO A 5 19.90 -15.26 -15.78
CA PRO A 5 19.77 -15.05 -14.34
C PRO A 5 18.39 -14.46 -13.98
N PRO A 6 17.86 -14.77 -12.78
CA PRO A 6 16.60 -14.19 -12.31
C PRO A 6 16.70 -12.65 -12.18
N SER A 7 15.56 -11.97 -12.19
CA SER A 7 15.46 -10.49 -12.08
C SER A 7 16.17 -9.88 -10.87
N ASN A 8 16.47 -10.69 -9.85
CA ASN A 8 17.07 -10.27 -8.60
C ASN A 8 18.58 -10.57 -8.54
N PHE A 9 19.21 -10.85 -9.69
CA PHE A 9 20.63 -11.14 -9.76
C PHE A 9 21.47 -9.88 -9.48
N GLN A 10 22.21 -9.89 -8.38
CA GLN A 10 23.14 -8.81 -8.01
C GLN A 10 24.52 -9.14 -8.59
N SER A 11 25.01 -8.34 -9.53
CA SER A 11 26.35 -8.51 -10.11
C SER A 11 27.48 -7.88 -9.27
N GLN A 12 27.12 -7.10 -8.25
CA GLN A 12 28.04 -6.38 -7.39
C GLN A 12 27.53 -6.39 -5.94
N VAL A 13 28.43 -6.62 -4.98
CA VAL A 13 28.16 -6.49 -3.55
C VAL A 13 28.78 -5.18 -3.10
N SER A 14 27.94 -4.21 -2.72
CA SER A 14 28.40 -2.94 -2.13
C SER A 14 28.10 -2.91 -0.64
N THR A 15 29.07 -2.49 0.17
CA THR A 15 28.90 -2.28 1.62
C THR A 15 28.39 -0.88 1.98
N ASP A 16 28.17 0.00 0.98
CA ASP A 16 27.69 1.37 1.17
C ASP A 16 26.18 1.50 1.44
N LYS A 17 25.43 0.42 1.25
CA LYS A 17 23.97 0.38 1.47
C LYS A 17 23.67 0.24 2.96
N GLY A 18 23.93 1.29 3.75
CA GLY A 18 23.56 1.34 5.16
C GLY A 18 24.37 2.35 5.99
N LEU A 19 24.05 2.45 7.28
CA LEU A 19 24.84 3.24 8.24
C LEU A 19 26.24 2.63 8.35
N SER A 20 27.28 3.31 7.85
CA SER A 20 28.66 2.87 7.98
C SER A 20 29.23 3.18 9.37
N SER A 21 30.21 2.40 9.81
CA SER A 21 30.87 2.69 11.10
C SER A 21 31.56 4.05 11.06
N ASN A 22 31.57 4.76 12.19
CA ASN A 22 32.25 6.05 12.30
C ASN A 22 33.78 5.91 12.17
N ALA A 23 34.33 4.73 12.50
CA ALA A 23 35.76 4.47 12.43
C ALA A 23 36.22 4.12 11.00
N ILE A 24 35.45 3.30 10.28
CA ILE A 24 35.82 2.78 8.96
C ILE A 24 34.58 2.76 8.06
N LYS A 25 34.57 3.61 7.03
CA LYS A 25 33.42 3.78 6.11
C LYS A 25 33.09 2.52 5.30
N SER A 26 34.07 1.64 5.06
CA SER A 26 33.85 0.38 4.33
C SER A 26 33.18 -0.71 5.17
N LEU A 27 33.15 -0.56 6.50
CA LEU A 27 32.50 -1.50 7.41
C LEU A 27 31.08 -1.02 7.76
N PRO A 28 30.07 -1.91 7.72
CA PRO A 28 28.73 -1.59 8.19
C PRO A 28 28.72 -1.43 9.71
N ASP A 29 27.97 -0.45 10.22
CA ASP A 29 27.75 -0.25 11.66
C ASP A 29 26.65 -1.20 12.17
N THR A 30 27.01 -2.43 12.51
CA THR A 30 26.07 -3.46 12.96
C THR A 30 25.35 -3.10 14.27
N LEU A 31 25.96 -2.26 15.12
CA LEU A 31 25.37 -1.82 16.38
C LEU A 31 24.26 -0.79 16.14
N ARG A 32 24.51 0.21 15.28
CA ARG A 32 23.50 1.22 14.91
C ARG A 32 22.45 0.69 13.96
N GLN A 33 22.84 -0.20 13.04
CA GLN A 33 21.92 -0.92 12.18
C GLN A 33 21.13 -1.98 12.95
N GLN A 34 21.53 -2.31 14.18
CA GLN A 34 20.90 -3.31 15.05
C GLN A 34 20.77 -4.71 14.41
N ASN A 35 21.57 -4.97 13.37
CA ASN A 35 21.66 -6.23 12.64
C ASN A 35 22.92 -6.98 13.07
N GLY A 36 22.76 -8.23 13.52
CA GLY A 36 23.89 -9.15 13.72
C GLY A 36 24.71 -9.04 15.02
N GLY A 37 24.09 -9.02 16.19
CA GLY A 37 24.79 -9.46 17.42
C GLY A 37 24.34 -8.84 18.75
N SER A 38 23.89 -7.59 18.76
CA SER A 38 23.45 -6.92 20.01
C SER A 38 21.96 -7.04 20.30
N VAL A 39 21.16 -7.48 19.32
CA VAL A 39 19.72 -7.72 19.47
C VAL A 39 19.51 -9.23 19.39
N PRO A 40 18.78 -9.85 20.33
CA PRO A 40 18.52 -11.28 20.27
C PRO A 40 17.81 -11.61 18.95
N GLN A 41 18.21 -12.71 18.30
CA GLN A 41 17.64 -13.15 17.02
C GLN A 41 16.11 -13.28 17.09
N SER A 42 15.57 -13.61 18.27
CA SER A 42 14.12 -13.63 18.52
C SER A 42 13.43 -12.28 18.29
N SER A 43 14.09 -11.17 18.60
CA SER A 43 13.58 -9.80 18.38
C SER A 43 13.91 -9.25 16.98
N GLN A 44 14.65 -9.99 16.17
CA GLN A 44 14.77 -9.74 14.72
C GLN A 44 13.73 -10.54 13.94
N LEU A 45 13.42 -11.75 14.40
CA LEU A 45 12.37 -12.61 13.85
C LEU A 45 10.96 -12.18 14.29
N SER A 46 10.85 -11.62 15.49
CA SER A 46 9.62 -11.06 16.05
C SER A 46 9.79 -9.56 16.22
N ASN A 47 8.70 -8.80 16.07
CA ASN A 47 8.71 -7.37 16.38
C ASN A 47 9.21 -7.13 17.82
N ARG A 48 9.99 -6.07 18.02
CA ARG A 48 10.61 -5.76 19.32
C ARG A 48 9.54 -5.43 20.35
N HIS A 49 8.49 -4.75 19.89
CA HIS A 49 7.35 -4.36 20.70
C HIS A 49 6.05 -4.99 20.18
N PRO A 50 5.14 -5.47 21.05
CA PRO A 50 3.88 -6.08 20.63
C PRO A 50 2.97 -5.14 19.80
N LEU A 51 3.12 -3.82 19.96
CA LEU A 51 2.37 -2.83 19.16
C LEU A 51 3.07 -2.45 17.86
N GLU A 52 4.36 -2.71 17.70
CA GLU A 52 5.10 -2.33 16.50
C GLU A 52 4.50 -3.00 15.26
N ALA A 53 4.18 -4.29 15.36
CA ALA A 53 3.48 -5.04 14.32
C ALA A 53 2.15 -4.39 13.90
N ARG A 54 1.39 -3.88 14.89
CA ARG A 54 0.07 -3.29 14.69
C ARG A 54 0.17 -1.89 14.12
N LEU A 55 1.17 -1.11 14.53
CA LEU A 55 1.38 0.23 14.00
C LEU A 55 1.91 0.19 12.56
N GLN A 56 2.79 -0.77 12.25
CA GLN A 56 3.26 -0.99 10.88
C GLN A 56 2.10 -1.35 9.93
N ASN A 57 1.14 -2.15 10.38
CA ASN A 57 -0.03 -2.57 9.61
C ASN A 57 -1.33 -2.00 10.18
N TRP A 58 -1.35 -0.70 10.49
CA TRP A 58 -2.45 -0.06 11.21
C TRP A 58 -3.79 -0.23 10.50
N GLU A 59 -3.85 0.12 9.22
CA GLU A 59 -5.06 0.04 8.39
C GLU A 59 -5.61 -1.39 8.32
N GLU A 60 -4.75 -2.37 8.05
CA GLU A 60 -5.15 -3.77 7.99
C GLU A 60 -5.65 -4.28 9.35
N THR A 61 -4.97 -3.90 10.43
CA THR A 61 -5.34 -4.28 11.80
C THR A 61 -6.68 -3.68 12.19
N GLN A 62 -6.91 -2.40 11.88
CA GLN A 62 -8.16 -1.70 12.14
C GLN A 62 -9.32 -2.35 11.38
N ARG A 63 -9.12 -2.62 10.09
CA ARG A 63 -10.10 -3.30 9.24
C ARG A 63 -10.43 -4.70 9.73
N LYS A 64 -9.42 -5.50 10.10
CA LYS A 64 -9.62 -6.85 10.64
C LYS A 64 -10.45 -6.82 11.92
N ARG A 65 -10.15 -5.90 12.83
CA ARG A 65 -10.93 -5.69 14.06
C ARG A 65 -12.39 -5.37 13.74
N GLN A 66 -12.63 -4.53 12.74
CA GLN A 66 -13.97 -4.14 12.32
C GLN A 66 -14.76 -5.32 11.73
N LEU A 67 -14.14 -6.13 10.86
CA LEU A 67 -14.78 -7.34 10.31
C LEU A 67 -15.07 -8.38 11.39
N GLU A 68 -14.20 -8.52 12.40
CA GLU A 68 -14.46 -9.37 13.56
C GLU A 68 -15.66 -8.88 14.38
N GLN A 69 -15.78 -7.56 14.58
CA GLN A 69 -16.92 -6.96 15.25
C GLN A 69 -18.22 -7.21 14.47
N TYR A 70 -18.21 -7.03 13.15
CA TYR A 70 -19.39 -7.35 12.34
C TYR A 70 -19.74 -8.82 12.34
N ARG A 71 -18.74 -9.71 12.32
CA ARG A 71 -18.97 -11.15 12.47
C ARG A 71 -19.69 -11.47 13.78
N GLN A 72 -19.35 -10.79 14.87
CA GLN A 72 -19.97 -11.00 16.18
C GLN A 72 -21.40 -10.45 16.24
N ILE A 73 -21.68 -9.31 15.62
CA ILE A 73 -22.99 -8.64 15.69
C ILE A 73 -23.98 -9.21 14.65
N PHE A 74 -23.51 -9.41 13.42
CA PHE A 74 -24.35 -9.73 12.26
C PHE A 74 -24.11 -11.14 11.69
N GLY A 75 -23.14 -11.88 12.22
CA GLY A 75 -22.76 -13.19 11.72
C GLY A 75 -21.79 -13.15 10.53
N ILE A 76 -21.49 -14.32 9.96
CA ILE A 76 -20.40 -14.48 8.98
C ILE A 76 -20.72 -13.88 7.59
N ALA A 77 -22.00 -13.70 7.26
CA ALA A 77 -22.42 -13.22 5.95
C ALA A 77 -21.99 -11.76 5.71
N GLU A 78 -22.01 -10.93 6.76
CA GLU A 78 -21.69 -9.51 6.67
C GLU A 78 -20.23 -9.25 6.27
N PRO A 79 -19.21 -9.80 6.97
CA PRO A 79 -17.81 -9.56 6.60
C PRO A 79 -17.49 -10.15 5.23
N MET A 80 -18.10 -11.28 4.86
CA MET A 80 -17.94 -11.88 3.54
C MET A 80 -18.48 -10.96 2.43
N LYS A 81 -19.69 -10.41 2.61
CA LYS A 81 -20.27 -9.45 1.67
C LYS A 81 -19.36 -8.23 1.50
N ARG A 82 -18.87 -7.63 2.59
CA ARG A 82 -18.00 -6.45 2.50
C ARG A 82 -16.68 -6.71 1.78
N VAL A 83 -16.06 -7.87 2.04
CA VAL A 83 -14.83 -8.26 1.35
C VAL A 83 -15.10 -8.46 -0.15
N MET A 84 -16.23 -9.09 -0.50
CA MET A 84 -16.63 -9.30 -1.89
C MET A 84 -16.95 -7.98 -2.61
N ASP A 85 -17.72 -7.09 -1.98
CA ASP A 85 -18.06 -5.77 -2.52
C ASP A 85 -16.80 -4.95 -2.80
N LEU A 86 -15.86 -4.93 -1.85
CA LEU A 86 -14.58 -4.25 -2.00
C LEU A 86 -13.77 -4.83 -3.16
N LYS A 87 -13.71 -6.17 -3.27
CA LYS A 87 -13.03 -6.84 -4.38
C LYS A 87 -13.68 -6.52 -5.73
N LEU A 88 -15.01 -6.44 -5.80
CA LEU A 88 -15.70 -6.04 -7.03
C LEU A 88 -15.28 -4.62 -7.43
N VAL A 89 -15.28 -3.67 -6.49
CA VAL A 89 -14.89 -2.28 -6.75
C VAL A 89 -13.41 -2.17 -7.16
N GLU A 90 -12.53 -2.98 -6.58
CA GLU A 90 -11.12 -3.02 -7.00
C GLU A 90 -10.91 -3.65 -8.39
N GLN A 91 -11.84 -4.52 -8.83
CA GLN A 91 -11.81 -5.12 -10.17
C GLN A 91 -12.55 -4.29 -11.23
N THR A 92 -13.31 -3.27 -10.82
CA THR A 92 -13.97 -2.37 -11.77
C THR A 92 -12.97 -1.34 -12.28
N ASP A 93 -12.48 -1.54 -13.49
CA ASP A 93 -11.47 -0.68 -14.13
C ASP A 93 -12.03 0.64 -14.68
N PHE A 94 -13.36 0.74 -14.84
CA PHE A 94 -13.99 1.88 -15.50
C PHE A 94 -14.46 2.95 -14.51
N ASN A 95 -13.66 4.01 -14.36
CA ASN A 95 -14.06 5.27 -13.72
C ASN A 95 -13.90 6.44 -14.70
N PRO A 96 -14.97 6.87 -15.40
CA PRO A 96 -14.87 7.87 -16.46
C PRO A 96 -14.41 9.23 -15.93
N LEU A 97 -14.73 9.55 -14.68
CA LEU A 97 -14.45 10.85 -14.09
C LEU A 97 -13.10 10.91 -13.38
N ASN A 98 -12.37 9.78 -13.21
CA ASN A 98 -11.01 9.71 -12.63
C ASN A 98 -10.77 10.54 -11.34
N GLN A 99 -11.83 10.92 -10.63
CA GLN A 99 -11.78 12.00 -9.65
C GLN A 99 -11.69 11.53 -8.20
N SER A 100 -11.99 10.27 -7.90
CA SER A 100 -11.87 9.69 -6.55
C SER A 100 -12.35 8.24 -6.52
N ASN A 101 -11.75 7.42 -5.66
CA ASN A 101 -12.18 6.06 -5.37
C ASN A 101 -13.32 6.04 -4.32
N LEU A 102 -14.31 6.94 -4.45
CA LEU A 102 -15.37 7.13 -3.43
C LEU A 102 -16.05 5.83 -3.03
N HIS A 103 -16.32 4.95 -4.00
CA HIS A 103 -16.92 3.64 -3.73
C HIS A 103 -16.05 2.77 -2.83
N ARG A 104 -14.73 2.79 -3.04
CA ARG A 104 -13.75 2.08 -2.20
C ARG A 104 -13.71 2.68 -0.81
N ASP A 105 -13.71 4.00 -0.70
CA ASP A 105 -13.62 4.72 0.57
C ASP A 105 -14.87 4.50 1.43
N ILE A 106 -16.05 4.51 0.83
CA ILE A 106 -17.31 4.15 1.52
C ILE A 106 -17.23 2.72 2.06
N LEU A 107 -16.74 1.75 1.26
CA LEU A 107 -16.63 0.35 1.68
C LEU A 107 -15.57 0.13 2.77
N LEU A 108 -14.55 0.99 2.81
CA LEU A 108 -13.54 1.02 3.87
C LEU A 108 -13.98 1.86 5.09
N ASN A 109 -15.11 2.56 5.03
CA ASN A 109 -15.55 3.58 5.98
C ASN A 109 -14.50 4.71 6.18
N LYS A 110 -13.81 5.08 5.10
CA LYS A 110 -12.81 6.17 5.04
C LYS A 110 -13.39 7.49 4.51
N ASP A 111 -14.68 7.50 4.15
CA ASP A 111 -15.43 8.62 3.56
C ASP A 111 -15.45 9.92 4.38
N SER A 112 -15.29 9.82 5.70
CA SER A 112 -15.26 10.97 6.62
C SER A 112 -13.84 11.38 7.05
N SER A 113 -12.81 10.67 6.58
CA SER A 113 -11.42 10.97 6.89
C SER A 113 -10.74 11.67 5.72
N ILE A 114 -9.77 12.51 6.04
CA ILE A 114 -8.96 13.26 5.07
C ILE A 114 -7.53 12.75 5.19
N ASP A 115 -6.96 12.31 4.07
CA ASP A 115 -5.57 11.90 3.99
C ASP A 115 -4.69 13.01 3.38
N TRP A 116 -3.38 12.84 3.42
CA TRP A 116 -2.45 13.79 2.82
C TRP A 116 -2.63 13.88 1.29
N GLU A 117 -3.08 12.80 0.64
CA GLU A 117 -3.40 12.75 -0.80
C GLU A 117 -4.58 13.67 -1.15
N ASP A 118 -5.52 13.90 -0.25
CA ASP A 118 -6.67 14.79 -0.51
C ASP A 118 -6.27 16.27 -0.43
N VAL A 119 -5.25 16.59 0.38
CA VAL A 119 -4.79 17.97 0.62
C VAL A 119 -3.70 18.38 -0.37
N TYR A 120 -2.79 17.46 -0.67
CA TYR A 120 -1.59 17.71 -1.49
C TYR A 120 -1.49 16.81 -2.73
N GLY A 121 -2.53 16.02 -3.02
CA GLY A 121 -2.61 15.26 -4.26
C GLY A 121 -2.53 16.17 -5.47
N GLU A 122 -2.15 15.58 -6.60
CA GLU A 122 -2.09 16.26 -7.89
C GLU A 122 -3.35 17.13 -8.06
N PRO A 123 -3.20 18.46 -8.17
CA PRO A 123 -4.36 19.32 -8.23
C PRO A 123 -5.17 18.94 -9.47
N LEU A 124 -6.49 18.91 -9.32
CA LEU A 124 -7.48 18.80 -10.41
C LEU A 124 -7.16 19.72 -11.62
N VAL A 125 -6.33 20.74 -11.40
CA VAL A 125 -5.84 21.71 -12.38
C VAL A 125 -4.70 21.19 -13.28
N SER A 126 -3.91 20.18 -12.90
CA SER A 126 -2.85 19.64 -13.78
C SER A 126 -3.40 18.83 -14.96
N GLN A 127 -4.68 18.44 -14.90
CA GLN A 127 -5.43 17.87 -16.03
C GLN A 127 -6.26 18.93 -16.79
N SER A 128 -6.51 20.09 -16.18
CA SER A 128 -7.31 21.21 -16.71
C SER A 128 -6.49 22.23 -17.52
N GLY A 129 -5.29 21.85 -17.98
CA GLY A 129 -4.48 22.65 -18.91
C GLY A 129 -4.96 22.57 -20.36
N ASN A 130 -5.82 21.59 -20.68
CA ASN A 130 -6.42 21.42 -22.00
C ASN A 130 -7.95 21.56 -21.87
N LEU A 131 -8.52 22.54 -22.57
CA LEU A 131 -9.97 22.79 -22.69
C LEU A 131 -10.74 21.66 -23.42
N LEU A 132 -10.09 20.54 -23.75
CA LEU A 132 -10.73 19.25 -24.01
C LEU A 132 -10.58 18.43 -22.73
N GLY A 133 -11.48 18.66 -21.75
CA GLY A 133 -11.57 17.76 -20.62
C GLY A 133 -11.76 16.33 -21.12
N ASP A 134 -11.16 15.35 -20.44
CA ASP A 134 -11.39 13.91 -20.64
C ASP A 134 -12.88 13.67 -20.93
N ASP A 135 -13.27 13.61 -22.20
CA ASP A 135 -14.66 13.48 -22.57
C ASP A 135 -15.07 12.07 -22.14
N VAL A 136 -16.04 12.01 -21.23
CA VAL A 136 -16.62 10.75 -20.76
C VAL A 136 -17.01 9.89 -21.95
N HIS A 137 -17.50 10.50 -23.04
CA HIS A 137 -17.81 9.81 -24.28
C HIS A 137 -16.56 9.18 -24.92
N ALA A 138 -15.49 9.93 -25.17
CA ALA A 138 -14.25 9.39 -25.77
C ALA A 138 -13.60 8.29 -24.90
N LYS A 139 -13.70 8.41 -23.58
CA LYS A 139 -13.18 7.41 -22.64
C LYS A 139 -14.02 6.15 -22.61
N ILE A 140 -15.35 6.29 -22.75
CA ILE A 140 -16.25 5.16 -22.96
C ILE A 140 -15.92 4.46 -24.28
N GLU A 141 -15.85 5.20 -25.39
CA GLU A 141 -15.55 4.67 -26.74
C GLU A 141 -14.23 3.90 -26.77
N SER A 142 -13.16 4.47 -26.22
CA SER A 142 -11.85 3.79 -26.13
C SER A 142 -11.88 2.50 -25.30
N HIS A 143 -12.75 2.41 -24.28
CA HIS A 143 -12.85 1.24 -23.41
C HIS A 143 -13.83 0.19 -23.94
N THR A 144 -14.95 0.60 -24.53
CA THR A 144 -16.00 -0.31 -25.04
C THR A 144 -15.80 -0.70 -26.50
N GLY A 145 -14.87 -0.04 -27.21
CA GLY A 145 -14.55 -0.32 -28.61
C GLY A 145 -15.68 0.05 -29.58
N ILE A 146 -16.53 0.99 -29.19
CA ILE A 146 -17.62 1.56 -30.00
C ILE A 146 -17.20 2.95 -30.47
#